data_AF-H0WPA3-F1
#
_entry.id   AF-H0WPA3-F1
#
_cell.length_a   1.000
_cell.length_b   1.000
_cell.length_c   1.000
_cell.angle_alpha   90.00
_cell.angle_beta   90.00
_cell.angle_gamma   90.00
#
_symmetry.space_group_name_H-M   'P 1'
#
loop_
_entity.id
_entity.type
_entity.pdbx_description
1 polymer ?
#
loop_
_entity_poly.entity_id
_entity_poly.type
_entity_poly.pdbx_seq_one_letter_code
_entity_poly.pdbx_strand_id
1 'polypeptide(L)'
;MASTTTEAEKGSPVVVGLLVVGNIIILLSGLALFAETVWVTADQYRVYPLMGVSGKDDVFAGAWIAIFCGFSFFVVASFGVGAALCRRRSMILTYLLLMLIIYIFECASCITSYTHRDYMVSNPSLITKQMLTFYSADTDQGQELTRLWDRIMIEQECCGTSGPMDWVNFTSTFRAATPEVVFPWPPLCCRRTGNFIPINEEGCRLGHVDYLFTKSNTNWGQMLRLQIKSPSGYHSHPQGSTYLAALSTLATPSTATRGASRGLGLPS
;
A
#
# COMPACT_ATOMS: atom_id res chain seq x y z
N MET A 1 -54.58 -24.73 34.85
CA MET A 1 -53.29 -24.04 34.64
C MET A 1 -52.39 -24.96 33.83
N ALA A 2 -52.36 -24.78 32.51
CA ALA A 2 -51.45 -25.51 31.63
C ALA A 2 -50.36 -24.52 31.19
N SER A 3 -49.12 -24.86 31.52
CA SER A 3 -47.92 -24.09 31.23
C SER A 3 -47.72 -23.93 29.72
N THR A 4 -47.89 -22.71 29.21
CA THR A 4 -47.37 -22.31 27.90
C THR A 4 -45.86 -22.24 27.99
N THR A 5 -45.18 -23.28 27.51
CA THR A 5 -43.76 -23.25 27.19
C THR A 5 -43.56 -22.26 26.05
N THR A 6 -43.05 -21.07 26.37
CA THR A 6 -42.50 -20.15 25.38
C THR A 6 -41.25 -20.79 24.80
N GLU A 7 -41.40 -21.54 23.71
CA GLU A 7 -40.29 -21.98 22.90
C GLU A 7 -39.57 -20.74 22.37
N ALA A 8 -38.46 -20.39 23.01
CA ALA A 8 -37.52 -19.43 22.47
C ALA A 8 -36.96 -20.03 21.17
N GLU A 9 -37.49 -19.58 20.03
CA GLU A 9 -37.07 -19.95 18.69
C GLU A 9 -35.54 -19.90 18.60
N LYS A 10 -34.89 -21.07 18.65
CA LYS A 10 -33.44 -21.18 18.49
C LYS A 10 -33.16 -20.88 17.03
N GLY A 11 -32.72 -19.65 16.74
CA GLY A 11 -32.28 -19.26 15.39
C GLY A 11 -31.40 -20.34 14.76
N SER A 12 -31.64 -20.60 13.47
CA SER A 12 -31.08 -21.75 12.74
C SER A 12 -29.57 -21.90 12.97
N PRO A 13 -29.08 -23.09 13.37
CA PRO A 13 -27.66 -23.30 13.66
C PRO A 13 -26.77 -23.01 12.45
N VAL A 14 -27.32 -23.16 11.24
CA VAL A 14 -26.65 -22.82 9.98
C VAL A 14 -26.36 -21.32 9.90
N VAL A 15 -27.34 -20.48 10.25
CA VAL A 15 -27.19 -19.01 10.21
C VAL A 15 -26.15 -18.55 11.22
N VAL A 16 -26.16 -19.11 12.42
CA VAL A 16 -25.15 -18.79 13.45
C VAL A 16 -23.76 -19.20 12.99
N GLY A 17 -23.63 -20.40 12.40
CA GLY A 17 -22.35 -20.88 11.85
C GLY A 17 -21.82 -19.96 10.75
N LEU A 18 -22.66 -19.56 9.80
CA LEU A 18 -22.29 -18.62 8.74
C LEU A 18 -21.85 -17.26 9.28
N LEU A 19 -22.57 -16.73 10.27
CA LEU A 19 -22.21 -15.46 10.92
C LEU A 19 -20.85 -15.55 11.63
N VAL A 20 -20.58 -16.65 12.33
CA VAL A 20 -19.28 -16.84 13.00
C VAL A 20 -18.15 -16.94 11.97
N VAL A 21 -18.29 -17.80 10.95
CA VAL A 21 -17.26 -17.97 9.92
C VAL A 21 -17.01 -16.66 9.17
N GLY A 22 -18.06 -15.95 8.77
CA GLY A 22 -17.94 -14.65 8.09
C GLY A 22 -17.21 -13.62 8.95
N ASN A 23 -17.56 -13.49 10.23
CA ASN A 23 -16.87 -12.57 11.13
C ASN A 23 -15.41 -12.98 11.41
N ILE A 24 -15.08 -14.28 11.45
CA ILE A 24 -13.68 -14.72 11.57
C ILE A 24 -12.87 -14.32 10.33
N ILE A 25 -13.44 -14.46 9.12
CA ILE A 25 -12.77 -14.01 7.89
C ILE A 25 -12.53 -12.50 7.94
N ILE A 26 -13.55 -11.72 8.33
CA ILE A 26 -13.43 -10.26 8.46
C ILE A 26 -12.37 -9.88 9.51
N LEU A 27 -12.31 -10.62 10.63
CA LEU A 27 -11.33 -10.42 11.69
C LEU A 27 -9.90 -10.62 11.15
N LEU A 28 -9.66 -11.71 10.42
CA LEU A 28 -8.36 -11.99 9.82
C LEU A 28 -7.99 -10.97 8.74
N SER A 29 -8.94 -10.56 7.90
CA SER A 29 -8.70 -9.52 6.90
C SER A 29 -8.43 -8.17 7.55
N GLY A 30 -9.12 -7.81 8.64
CA GLY A 30 -8.89 -6.58 9.38
C GLY A 30 -7.50 -6.52 10.00
N LEU A 31 -7.04 -7.63 10.58
CA LEU A 31 -5.66 -7.76 11.07
C LEU A 31 -4.62 -7.65 9.95
N ALA A 32 -4.87 -8.30 8.81
CA ALA A 32 -3.98 -8.21 7.64
C ALA A 32 -3.90 -6.77 7.13
N LEU A 33 -5.04 -6.09 6.96
CA LEU A 33 -5.08 -4.68 6.54
C LEU A 33 -4.39 -3.75 7.53
N PHE A 34 -4.57 -3.97 8.83
CA PHE A 34 -3.86 -3.21 9.86
C PHE A 34 -2.35 -3.42 9.76
N ALA A 35 -1.89 -4.67 9.65
CA ALA A 35 -0.48 -5.00 9.53
C ALA A 35 0.16 -4.43 8.26
N GLU A 36 -0.51 -4.55 7.10
CA GLU A 36 -0.08 -3.97 5.83
C GLU A 36 0.02 -2.44 5.91
N THR A 37 -0.97 -1.78 6.54
CA THR A 37 -0.94 -0.33 6.69
C THR A 37 0.21 0.12 7.59
N VAL A 38 0.43 -0.57 8.72
CA VAL A 38 1.56 -0.28 9.61
C VAL A 38 2.88 -0.52 8.88
N TRP A 39 3.00 -1.59 8.11
CA TRP A 39 4.21 -1.87 7.31
C TRP A 39 4.50 -0.77 6.30
N VAL A 40 3.49 -0.37 5.50
CA VAL A 40 3.61 0.69 4.49
C VAL A 40 3.94 2.05 5.13
N THR A 41 3.35 2.35 6.28
CA THR A 41 3.59 3.61 7.00
C THR A 41 4.89 3.59 7.81
N ALA A 42 5.47 2.43 8.10
CA ALA A 42 6.77 2.33 8.77
C ALA A 42 7.94 2.35 7.76
N ASP A 43 7.73 1.97 6.50
CA ASP A 43 8.74 2.07 5.44
C ASP A 43 8.94 3.54 5.01
N GLN A 44 9.70 4.27 5.82
CA GLN A 44 9.96 5.70 5.65
C GLN A 44 10.63 6.05 4.32
N TYR A 45 11.31 5.08 3.72
CA TYR A 45 12.15 5.32 2.55
C TYR A 45 11.36 5.29 1.23
N ARG A 46 10.22 4.59 1.16
CA ARG A 46 9.55 4.38 -0.15
C ARG A 46 8.28 5.18 -0.36
N VAL A 47 7.54 5.48 0.71
CA VAL A 47 6.16 5.98 0.58
C VAL A 47 6.03 7.42 1.07
N TYR A 48 6.78 7.82 2.11
CA TYR A 48 6.82 9.21 2.61
C TYR A 48 7.21 10.27 1.58
N PRO A 49 8.08 10.02 0.60
CA PRO A 49 8.46 11.00 -0.42
C PRO A 49 7.30 11.42 -1.33
N LEU A 50 6.45 10.48 -1.72
CA LEU A 50 5.19 10.76 -2.43
C LEU A 50 4.23 11.59 -1.57
N MET A 51 4.20 11.32 -0.26
CA MET A 51 3.30 11.95 0.70
C MET A 51 3.76 13.36 1.10
N GLY A 52 5.06 13.57 1.27
CA GLY A 52 5.67 14.84 1.68
C GLY A 52 5.65 15.91 0.58
N VAL A 53 5.61 15.47 -0.69
CA VAL A 53 5.51 16.36 -1.85
C VAL A 53 4.13 17.05 -1.95
N SER A 54 3.08 16.50 -1.32
CA SER A 54 1.77 17.15 -1.29
C SER A 54 1.74 18.42 -0.43
N GLY A 55 2.79 18.68 0.37
CA GLY A 55 2.96 19.91 1.16
C GLY A 55 1.84 20.20 2.16
N LYS A 56 0.99 19.20 2.45
CA LYS A 56 -0.15 19.29 3.36
C LYS A 56 -0.19 18.07 4.26
N ASP A 57 -0.46 18.31 5.53
CA ASP A 57 -0.59 17.37 6.64
C ASP A 57 -1.66 16.28 6.38
N ASP A 58 -2.47 16.47 5.35
CA ASP A 58 -3.57 15.62 4.90
C ASP A 58 -3.15 14.16 4.63
N VAL A 59 -1.94 13.95 4.07
CA VAL A 59 -1.49 12.60 3.72
C VAL A 59 -1.04 11.82 4.96
N PHE A 60 -0.41 12.51 5.91
CA PHE A 60 -0.09 11.94 7.22
C PHE A 60 -1.39 11.60 7.96
N ALA A 61 -2.39 12.48 7.94
CA ALA A 61 -3.71 12.20 8.50
C ALA A 61 -4.36 10.96 7.86
N GLY A 62 -4.26 10.79 6.53
CA GLY A 62 -4.76 9.61 5.82
C GLY A 62 -4.15 8.29 6.29
N ALA A 63 -2.84 8.26 6.54
CA ALA A 63 -2.15 7.08 7.08
C ALA A 63 -2.68 6.68 8.47
N TRP A 64 -2.82 7.65 9.38
CA TRP A 64 -3.39 7.40 10.72
C TRP A 64 -4.84 6.93 10.65
N ILE A 65 -5.64 7.49 9.74
CA ILE A 65 -7.02 7.06 9.52
C ILE A 65 -7.06 5.61 9.02
N ALA A 66 -6.18 5.22 8.10
CA ALA A 66 -6.12 3.84 7.59
C ALA A 66 -5.74 2.83 8.69
N ILE A 67 -4.79 3.17 9.57
CA ILE A 67 -4.42 2.35 10.73
C ILE A 67 -5.63 2.20 11.67
N PHE A 68 -6.32 3.30 11.97
CA PHE A 68 -7.50 3.28 12.83
C PHE A 68 -8.65 2.45 12.21
N CYS A 69 -8.84 2.56 10.90
CA CYS A 69 -9.84 1.80 10.16
C CYS A 69 -9.59 0.28 10.25
N GLY A 70 -8.36 -0.17 9.98
CA GLY A 70 -7.99 -1.59 10.08
C GLY A 70 -8.21 -2.16 11.49
N PHE A 71 -7.82 -1.40 12.52
CA PHE A 71 -8.06 -1.78 13.91
C PHE A 71 -9.56 -1.84 14.25
N SER A 72 -10.36 -0.90 13.74
CA SER A 72 -11.80 -0.89 13.96
C SER A 72 -12.50 -2.14 13.40
N PHE A 73 -12.07 -2.64 12.23
CA PHE A 73 -12.60 -3.88 11.65
C PHE A 73 -12.33 -5.10 12.53
N PHE A 74 -11.12 -5.20 13.10
CA PHE A 74 -10.78 -6.26 14.06
C PHE A 74 -11.71 -6.23 15.29
N VAL A 75 -11.97 -5.05 15.83
CA VAL A 75 -12.86 -4.87 16.99
C VAL A 75 -14.31 -5.24 16.63
N VAL A 76 -14.84 -4.74 15.52
CA VAL A 76 -16.23 -5.02 15.09
C VAL A 76 -16.43 -6.50 14.80
N ALA A 77 -15.48 -7.15 14.14
CA ALA A 77 -15.54 -8.58 13.87
C ALA A 77 -15.52 -9.42 15.16
N SER A 78 -14.72 -9.01 16.16
CA SER A 78 -14.70 -9.62 17.49
C SER A 78 -16.07 -9.51 18.18
N PHE A 79 -16.71 -8.34 18.11
CA PHE A 79 -18.08 -8.15 18.58
C PHE A 79 -19.09 -8.97 17.78
N GLY A 80 -18.89 -9.18 16.48
CA GLY A 80 -19.73 -10.03 15.64
C GLY A 80 -19.72 -11.50 16.05
N VAL A 81 -18.53 -12.06 16.33
CA VAL A 81 -18.41 -13.42 16.89
C VAL A 81 -19.07 -13.48 18.28
N GLY A 82 -18.82 -12.49 19.13
CA GLY A 82 -19.44 -12.40 20.46
C GLY A 82 -20.98 -12.28 20.42
N ALA A 83 -21.52 -11.52 19.48
CA ALA A 83 -22.96 -11.35 19.28
C ALA A 83 -23.62 -12.66 18.81
N ALA A 84 -22.96 -13.40 17.91
CA ALA A 84 -23.44 -14.69 17.43
C ALA A 84 -23.46 -15.77 18.53
N LEU A 85 -22.42 -15.80 19.40
CA LEU A 85 -22.29 -16.81 20.45
C LEU A 85 -23.12 -16.49 21.71
N CYS A 86 -23.07 -15.24 22.19
CA CYS A 86 -23.64 -14.87 23.49
C CYS A 86 -25.17 -14.62 23.44
N ARG A 87 -25.77 -14.47 22.24
CA ARG A 87 -27.21 -14.20 22.02
C ARG A 87 -27.82 -13.08 22.89
N ARG A 88 -27.01 -12.18 23.46
CA ARG A 88 -27.48 -11.04 24.27
C ARG A 88 -27.94 -9.93 23.34
N ARG A 89 -29.18 -9.45 23.54
CA ARG A 89 -29.77 -8.35 22.73
C ARG A 89 -28.86 -7.14 22.63
N SER A 90 -28.25 -6.73 23.74
CA SER A 90 -27.32 -5.59 23.75
C SER A 90 -26.09 -5.81 22.85
N MET A 91 -25.47 -6.99 22.86
CA MET A 91 -24.32 -7.29 21.98
C MET A 91 -24.71 -7.27 20.51
N ILE A 92 -25.88 -7.81 20.16
CA ILE A 92 -26.41 -7.80 18.80
C ILE A 92 -26.69 -6.35 18.34
N LEU A 93 -27.33 -5.55 19.18
CA LEU A 93 -27.61 -4.14 18.87
C LEU A 93 -26.32 -3.34 18.68
N THR A 94 -25.32 -3.51 19.56
CA THR A 94 -24.02 -2.84 19.41
C THR A 94 -23.33 -3.26 18.11
N TYR A 95 -23.32 -4.55 17.77
CA TYR A 95 -22.76 -5.03 16.51
C TYR A 95 -23.46 -4.42 15.29
N LEU A 96 -24.81 -4.39 15.28
CA LEU A 96 -25.58 -3.80 14.18
C LEU A 96 -25.33 -2.30 14.01
N LEU A 97 -25.22 -1.56 15.12
CA LEU A 97 -24.92 -0.13 15.09
C LEU A 97 -23.51 0.14 14.53
N LEU A 98 -22.51 -0.62 14.97
CA LEU A 98 -21.14 -0.48 14.48
C LEU A 98 -21.03 -0.83 12.98
N MET A 99 -21.71 -1.91 12.55
CA MET A 99 -21.81 -2.28 11.14
C MET A 99 -22.48 -1.20 10.30
N LEU A 100 -23.54 -0.55 10.81
CA LEU A 100 -24.21 0.54 10.11
C LEU A 100 -23.29 1.75 9.92
N ILE A 101 -22.52 2.12 10.94
CA ILE A 101 -21.57 3.23 10.87
C ILE A 101 -20.50 2.95 9.79
N ILE A 102 -19.91 1.74 9.81
CA ILE A 102 -18.93 1.30 8.80
C ILE A 102 -19.54 1.36 7.41
N TYR A 103 -20.76 0.85 7.24
CA TYR A 103 -21.43 0.83 5.94
C TYR A 103 -21.60 2.24 5.36
N ILE A 104 -21.94 3.23 6.20
CA ILE A 104 -22.03 4.64 5.79
C ILE A 104 -20.68 5.17 5.35
N PHE A 105 -19.61 4.90 6.12
CA PHE A 105 -18.25 5.29 5.74
C PHE A 105 -17.81 4.63 4.43
N GLU A 106 -18.10 3.35 4.24
CA GLU A 106 -17.77 2.61 3.02
C GLU A 106 -18.50 3.18 1.80
N CYS A 107 -19.79 3.50 1.94
CA CYS A 107 -20.55 4.20 0.89
C CYS A 107 -19.91 5.55 0.53
N ALA A 108 -19.54 6.34 1.54
CA ALA A 108 -18.86 7.63 1.33
C ALA A 108 -17.50 7.45 0.64
N SER A 109 -16.71 6.45 1.03
CA SER A 109 -15.43 6.12 0.41
C SER A 109 -15.60 5.67 -1.04
N CYS A 110 -16.58 4.82 -1.35
CA CYS A 110 -16.88 4.38 -2.72
C CYS A 110 -17.27 5.56 -3.62
N ILE A 111 -18.15 6.45 -3.14
CA ILE A 111 -18.57 7.65 -3.89
C ILE A 111 -17.38 8.59 -4.11
N THR A 112 -16.56 8.80 -3.07
CA THR A 112 -15.37 9.67 -3.16
C THR A 112 -14.36 9.10 -4.15
N SER A 113 -14.08 7.79 -4.08
CA SER A 113 -13.19 7.10 -5.03
C SER A 113 -13.72 7.19 -6.45
N TYR A 114 -15.04 7.00 -6.64
CA TYR A 114 -15.66 7.04 -7.97
C TYR A 114 -15.67 8.44 -8.59
N THR A 115 -15.87 9.48 -7.80
CA THR A 115 -15.85 10.86 -8.30
C THR A 115 -14.43 11.37 -8.54
N HIS A 116 -13.48 11.02 -7.67
CA HIS A 116 -12.09 11.44 -7.82
C HIS A 116 -11.35 10.70 -8.94
N ARG A 117 -11.66 9.43 -9.22
CA ARG A 117 -11.05 8.73 -10.38
C ARG A 117 -11.31 9.50 -11.68
N ASP A 118 -12.52 10.01 -11.88
CA ASP A 118 -12.87 10.74 -13.09
C ASP A 118 -12.15 12.09 -13.14
N TYR A 119 -11.97 12.77 -11.99
CA TYR A 119 -11.18 14.00 -11.88
C TYR A 119 -9.68 13.77 -12.16
N MET A 120 -9.08 12.71 -11.58
CA MET A 120 -7.66 12.38 -11.75
C MET A 120 -7.34 11.89 -13.17
N VAL A 121 -8.25 11.13 -13.79
CA VAL A 121 -8.09 10.66 -15.17
C VAL A 121 -8.28 11.79 -16.17
N SER A 122 -9.21 12.72 -15.91
CA SER A 122 -9.43 13.88 -16.79
C SER A 122 -8.36 14.97 -16.66
N ASN A 123 -7.69 15.08 -15.50
CA ASN A 123 -6.67 16.09 -15.23
C ASN A 123 -5.34 15.44 -14.78
N PRO A 124 -4.60 14.78 -15.69
CA PRO A 124 -3.28 14.22 -15.35
C PRO A 124 -2.28 15.29 -14.89
N SER A 125 -2.53 16.57 -15.21
CA SER A 125 -1.66 17.71 -14.96
C SER A 125 -1.18 17.87 -13.52
N LEU A 126 -1.95 17.45 -12.51
CA LEU A 126 -1.49 17.52 -11.10
C LEU A 126 -0.35 16.52 -10.84
N ILE A 127 -0.52 15.29 -11.32
CA ILE A 127 0.48 14.22 -11.21
C ILE A 127 1.70 14.57 -12.05
N THR A 128 1.46 15.05 -13.29
CA THR A 128 2.51 15.48 -14.21
C THR A 128 3.34 16.60 -13.58
N LYS A 129 2.70 17.63 -13.01
CA LYS A 129 3.39 18.73 -12.33
C LYS A 129 4.21 18.23 -11.15
N GLN A 130 3.63 17.34 -10.33
CA GLN A 130 4.34 16.77 -9.19
C GLN A 130 5.57 15.98 -9.64
N MET A 131 5.41 15.09 -10.63
CA MET A 131 6.50 14.33 -11.22
C MET A 131 7.58 15.27 -11.74
N LEU A 132 7.24 16.22 -12.63
CA LEU A 132 8.21 17.11 -13.27
C LEU A 132 8.94 18.03 -12.27
N THR A 133 8.28 18.44 -11.19
CA THR A 133 8.88 19.35 -10.18
C THR A 133 9.90 18.63 -9.30
N PHE A 134 9.69 17.36 -8.98
CA PHE A 134 10.50 16.66 -7.98
C PHE A 134 11.37 15.54 -8.56
N TYR A 135 11.13 15.13 -9.82
CA TYR A 135 11.97 14.16 -10.51
C TYR A 135 13.37 14.76 -10.75
N SER A 136 14.40 14.01 -10.32
CA SER A 136 15.81 14.43 -10.30
C SER A 136 16.14 15.61 -9.36
N ALA A 137 15.27 15.95 -8.40
CA ALA A 137 15.62 16.91 -7.36
C ALA A 137 16.62 16.29 -6.37
N ASP A 138 17.61 17.08 -5.91
CA ASP A 138 18.69 16.64 -5.00
C ASP A 138 18.24 16.50 -3.53
N THR A 139 16.93 16.46 -3.29
CA THR A 139 16.37 16.21 -1.96
C THR A 139 16.14 14.72 -1.76
N ASP A 140 16.21 14.23 -0.51
CA ASP A 140 15.91 12.83 -0.18
C ASP A 140 14.54 12.42 -0.74
N GLN A 141 13.54 13.32 -0.69
CA GLN A 141 12.22 13.05 -1.26
C GLN A 141 12.23 12.98 -2.79
N GLY A 142 13.01 13.83 -3.46
CA GLY A 142 13.15 13.84 -4.92
C GLY A 142 13.78 12.55 -5.45
N GLN A 143 14.81 12.04 -4.76
CA GLN A 143 15.48 10.80 -5.14
C GLN A 143 14.53 9.60 -5.08
N GLU A 144 13.72 9.50 -4.04
CA GLU A 144 12.78 8.37 -3.90
C GLU A 144 11.61 8.46 -4.88
N LEU A 145 11.10 9.68 -5.12
CA LEU A 145 10.11 9.89 -6.18
C LEU A 145 10.68 9.51 -7.55
N THR A 146 11.94 9.82 -7.80
CA THR A 146 12.65 9.45 -9.03
C THR A 146 12.73 7.92 -9.16
N ARG A 147 13.14 7.20 -8.12
CA ARG A 147 13.21 5.72 -8.11
C ARG A 147 11.85 5.06 -8.36
N LEU A 148 10.78 5.62 -7.78
CA LEU A 148 9.42 5.15 -8.02
C LEU A 148 9.03 5.31 -9.50
N TRP A 149 9.21 6.51 -10.05
CA TRP A 149 8.87 6.78 -11.45
C TRP A 149 9.74 5.96 -12.41
N ASP A 150 11.00 5.75 -12.09
CA ASP A 150 11.91 4.88 -12.84
C ASP A 150 11.39 3.44 -12.91
N ARG A 151 10.95 2.88 -11.77
CA ARG A 151 10.30 1.56 -11.74
C ARG A 151 9.04 1.56 -12.60
N ILE A 152 8.18 2.55 -12.42
CA ILE A 152 6.91 2.64 -13.14
C ILE A 152 7.14 2.68 -14.65
N MET A 153 8.09 3.50 -15.13
CA MET A 153 8.43 3.62 -16.55
C MET A 153 8.93 2.30 -17.14
N ILE A 154 9.72 1.54 -16.38
CA ILE A 154 10.22 0.22 -16.80
C ILE A 154 9.12 -0.83 -16.78
N GLU A 155 8.34 -0.93 -15.69
CA GLU A 155 7.35 -2.00 -15.51
C GLU A 155 6.10 -1.82 -16.39
N GLN A 156 5.71 -0.57 -16.68
CA GLN A 156 4.57 -0.27 -17.53
C GLN A 156 4.96 0.05 -18.98
N GLU A 157 6.25 0.07 -19.30
CA GLU A 157 6.75 0.45 -20.64
C GLU A 157 6.14 1.78 -21.10
N CYS A 158 6.12 2.76 -20.19
CA CYS A 158 5.54 4.09 -20.38
C CYS A 158 6.59 5.18 -20.15
N CYS A 159 6.35 6.37 -20.68
CA CYS A 159 7.20 7.53 -20.41
C CYS A 159 6.33 8.70 -19.92
N GLY A 160 6.53 9.12 -18.67
CA GLY A 160 5.71 10.16 -18.05
C GLY A 160 4.27 9.73 -17.79
N THR A 161 3.37 10.69 -17.68
CA THR A 161 1.95 10.50 -17.36
C THR A 161 1.07 10.35 -18.60
N SER A 162 1.16 11.32 -19.52
CA SER A 162 0.46 11.36 -20.80
C SER A 162 1.35 10.97 -21.98
N GLY A 163 2.67 10.93 -21.77
CA GLY A 163 3.64 10.52 -22.77
C GLY A 163 4.98 11.26 -22.63
N PRO A 164 5.94 10.99 -23.52
CA PRO A 164 7.28 11.57 -23.48
C PRO A 164 7.30 13.09 -23.65
N MET A 165 6.26 13.66 -24.27
CA MET A 165 6.11 15.10 -24.44
C MET A 165 5.90 15.85 -23.12
N ASP A 166 5.54 15.16 -22.03
CA ASP A 166 5.42 15.77 -20.70
C ASP A 166 6.74 16.41 -20.24
N TRP A 167 7.88 15.81 -20.61
CA TRP A 167 9.21 16.29 -20.24
C TRP A 167 9.67 17.50 -21.06
N VAL A 168 9.15 17.63 -22.29
CA VAL A 168 9.52 18.67 -23.26
C VAL A 168 8.60 19.88 -23.18
N ASN A 169 7.30 19.66 -22.98
CA ASN A 169 6.30 20.75 -22.93
C ASN A 169 6.35 21.55 -21.63
N PHE A 170 6.91 20.98 -20.57
CA PHE A 170 6.94 21.60 -19.24
C PHE A 170 8.38 21.74 -18.74
N THR A 171 8.64 22.77 -17.93
CA THR A 171 9.93 22.96 -17.26
C THR A 171 10.01 22.01 -16.07
N SER A 172 10.83 20.95 -16.17
CA SER A 172 11.08 20.01 -15.08
C SER A 172 12.41 20.29 -14.37
N THR A 173 12.56 19.84 -13.13
CA THR A 173 13.83 19.90 -12.40
C THR A 173 14.92 19.09 -13.11
N PHE A 174 14.53 17.98 -13.75
CA PHE A 174 15.39 17.25 -14.67
C PHE A 174 15.91 18.10 -15.84
N ARG A 175 15.05 18.91 -16.45
CA ARG A 175 15.44 19.81 -17.57
C ARG A 175 16.36 20.95 -17.10
N ALA A 176 16.27 21.36 -15.84
CA ALA A 176 17.23 22.30 -15.26
C ALA A 176 18.61 21.66 -15.02
N ALA A 177 18.64 20.35 -14.70
CA ALA A 177 19.88 19.60 -14.45
C ALA A 177 20.53 19.05 -15.73
N THR A 178 19.75 18.70 -16.76
CA THR A 178 20.21 18.07 -18.00
C THR A 178 19.83 18.93 -19.22
N PRO A 179 20.81 19.48 -19.97
CA PRO A 179 20.51 20.29 -21.15
C PRO A 179 19.88 19.46 -22.27
N GLU A 180 18.93 20.05 -22.99
CA GLU A 180 18.12 19.43 -24.05
C GLU A 180 18.92 18.81 -25.20
N VAL A 181 20.15 19.32 -25.41
CA VAL A 181 21.11 18.82 -26.40
C VAL A 181 21.59 17.39 -26.09
N VAL A 182 21.54 16.99 -24.81
CA VAL A 182 21.98 15.66 -24.36
C VAL A 182 20.83 14.66 -24.45
N PHE A 183 19.67 14.99 -23.86
CA PHE A 183 18.48 14.14 -23.94
C PHE A 183 17.19 14.92 -23.61
N PRO A 184 16.10 14.80 -24.40
CA PRO A 184 14.85 15.53 -24.17
C PRO A 184 13.95 14.96 -23.04
N TRP A 185 14.22 13.74 -22.57
CA TRP A 185 13.48 13.03 -21.51
C TRP A 185 14.40 12.06 -20.74
N PRO A 186 13.95 11.38 -19.68
CA PRO A 186 14.79 10.41 -18.99
C PRO A 186 15.20 9.22 -19.89
N PRO A 187 16.45 8.72 -19.84
CA PRO A 187 16.90 7.57 -20.64
C PRO A 187 16.14 6.25 -20.37
N LEU A 188 15.38 6.18 -19.29
CA LEU A 188 14.50 5.04 -18.98
C LEU A 188 13.25 5.00 -19.86
N CYS A 189 12.89 6.10 -20.51
CA CYS A 189 11.81 6.13 -21.49
C CYS A 189 12.16 5.42 -22.80
N CYS A 190 13.45 5.13 -23.05
CA CYS A 190 13.87 4.38 -24.22
C CYS A 190 13.54 2.91 -24.07
N ARG A 191 13.10 2.31 -25.18
CA ARG A 191 12.82 0.88 -25.25
C ARG A 191 14.13 0.09 -25.12
N ARG A 192 14.13 -0.91 -24.22
CA ARG A 192 15.29 -1.72 -23.87
C ARG A 192 15.09 -3.18 -24.27
N THR A 193 16.21 -3.86 -24.53
CA THR A 193 16.28 -5.32 -24.71
C THR A 193 16.24 -6.02 -23.34
N GLY A 194 16.01 -7.33 -23.28
CA GLY A 194 16.03 -8.12 -22.04
C GLY A 194 17.32 -8.04 -21.20
N ASN A 195 18.42 -7.51 -21.77
CA ASN A 195 19.68 -7.22 -21.07
C ASN A 195 19.75 -5.78 -20.52
N PHE A 196 18.63 -5.05 -20.44
CA PHE A 196 18.53 -3.65 -19.99
C PHE A 196 19.28 -2.61 -20.84
N ILE A 197 19.76 -2.98 -22.02
CA ILE A 197 20.46 -2.08 -22.97
C ILE A 197 19.42 -1.41 -23.89
N PRO A 198 19.49 -0.09 -24.15
CA PRO A 198 18.61 0.58 -25.11
C PRO A 198 18.81 -0.02 -26.52
N ILE A 199 17.71 -0.30 -27.22
CA ILE A 199 17.76 -0.92 -28.55
C ILE A 199 18.44 0.00 -29.56
N ASN A 200 18.08 1.28 -29.53
CA ASN A 200 18.70 2.32 -30.34
C ASN A 200 18.61 3.66 -29.59
N GLU A 201 19.73 4.10 -29.05
CA GLU A 201 19.82 5.32 -28.24
C GLU A 201 19.59 6.59 -29.07
N GLU A 202 20.11 6.63 -30.30
CA GLU A 202 19.96 7.77 -31.20
C GLU A 202 18.54 7.87 -31.74
N GLY A 203 17.95 6.73 -32.12
CA GLY A 203 16.55 6.65 -32.50
C GLY A 203 15.64 7.12 -31.36
N CYS A 204 15.93 6.73 -30.12
CA CYS A 204 15.21 7.21 -28.96
C CYS A 204 15.41 8.72 -28.75
N ARG A 205 16.64 9.23 -28.78
CA ARG A 205 16.94 10.67 -28.59
C ARG A 205 16.23 11.56 -29.60
N LEU A 206 16.09 11.08 -30.84
CA LEU A 206 15.40 11.79 -31.93
C LEU A 206 13.87 11.65 -31.88
N GLY A 207 13.32 10.82 -30.98
CA GLY A 207 11.88 10.63 -30.82
C GLY A 207 11.24 9.64 -31.80
N HIS A 208 12.01 8.70 -32.37
CA HIS A 208 11.43 7.62 -33.18
C HIS A 208 10.56 6.71 -32.30
N VAL A 209 9.28 6.60 -32.67
CA VAL A 209 8.25 5.84 -31.93
C VAL A 209 8.58 4.35 -31.77
N ASP A 210 9.43 3.78 -32.63
CA ASP A 210 9.85 2.37 -32.56
C ASP A 210 10.77 2.08 -31.37
N TYR A 211 11.47 3.10 -30.87
CA TYR A 211 12.50 3.02 -29.83
C TYR A 211 12.14 3.78 -28.55
N LEU A 212 10.93 4.34 -28.47
CA LEU A 212 10.45 5.20 -27.37
C LEU A 212 9.14 4.66 -26.81
N PHE A 213 9.01 4.68 -25.48
CA PHE A 213 7.72 4.41 -24.84
C PHE A 213 6.76 5.59 -25.04
N THR A 214 5.73 5.35 -25.85
CA THR A 214 4.67 6.33 -26.16
C THR A 214 3.38 6.10 -25.38
N LYS A 215 3.29 5.00 -24.63
CA LYS A 215 2.12 4.67 -23.81
C LYS A 215 1.97 5.67 -22.66
N SER A 216 0.75 6.12 -22.44
CA SER A 216 0.37 6.90 -21.25
C SER A 216 0.14 5.97 -20.07
N ASN A 217 0.41 6.47 -18.87
CA ASN A 217 0.23 5.72 -17.63
C ASN A 217 -1.07 6.14 -16.93
N THR A 218 -2.19 5.98 -17.62
CA THR A 218 -3.52 6.43 -17.14
C THR A 218 -4.23 5.39 -16.28
N ASN A 219 -3.69 4.17 -16.14
CA ASN A 219 -4.34 3.10 -15.39
C ASN A 219 -3.85 3.03 -13.94
N TRP A 220 -4.45 3.86 -13.09
CA TRP A 220 -4.23 3.86 -11.63
C TRP A 220 -4.43 2.48 -10.97
N GLY A 221 -5.29 1.62 -11.53
CA GLY A 221 -5.48 0.25 -11.04
C GLY A 221 -4.24 -0.65 -11.23
N GLN A 222 -3.42 -0.38 -12.26
CA GLN A 222 -2.13 -1.05 -12.45
C GLN A 222 -1.07 -0.45 -11.51
N MET A 223 -1.03 0.87 -11.32
CA MET A 223 -0.12 1.50 -10.35
C MET A 223 -0.34 0.97 -8.92
N LEU A 224 -1.60 0.79 -8.49
CA LEU A 224 -1.92 0.22 -7.18
C LEU A 224 -1.39 -1.21 -7.03
N ARG A 225 -1.45 -2.03 -8.10
CA ARG A 225 -0.88 -3.39 -8.11
C ARG A 225 0.64 -3.40 -8.02
N LEU A 226 1.32 -2.39 -8.56
CA LEU A 226 2.77 -2.27 -8.45
C LEU A 226 3.22 -1.91 -7.03
N GLN A 227 2.41 -1.13 -6.31
CA GLN A 227 2.64 -0.85 -4.88
C GLN A 227 2.42 -2.09 -4.00
N ILE A 228 1.42 -2.92 -4.33
CA ILE A 228 1.13 -4.18 -3.62
C ILE A 228 2.20 -5.26 -3.91
N LYS A 229 2.89 -5.18 -5.05
CA LYS A 229 3.99 -6.10 -5.37
C LYS A 229 5.22 -5.74 -4.53
N SER A 230 5.23 -6.23 -3.29
CA SER A 230 6.40 -6.18 -2.41
C SER A 230 7.64 -6.69 -3.15
N PRO A 231 8.79 -6.01 -3.03
CA PRO A 231 9.94 -6.22 -3.91
C PRO A 231 10.76 -7.44 -3.47
N SER A 232 10.36 -8.65 -3.88
CA SER A 232 11.22 -9.84 -3.73
C SER A 232 12.21 -10.03 -4.89
N GLY A 233 12.72 -8.97 -5.53
CA GLY A 233 13.52 -9.22 -6.76
C GLY A 233 14.29 -8.09 -7.41
N TYR A 234 14.66 -7.00 -6.73
CA TYR A 234 15.68 -6.10 -7.25
C TYR A 234 16.87 -6.08 -6.29
N HIS A 235 17.92 -6.78 -6.71
CA HIS A 235 19.25 -6.74 -6.11
C HIS A 235 19.79 -5.31 -6.18
N SER A 236 19.64 -4.56 -5.10
CA SER A 236 20.58 -3.49 -4.75
C SER A 236 21.32 -3.96 -3.50
N HIS A 237 22.66 -3.97 -3.59
CA HIS A 237 23.57 -4.37 -2.52
C HIS A 237 23.31 -3.63 -1.18
N PRO A 238 23.78 -4.18 -0.04
CA PRO A 238 23.03 -4.19 1.21
C PRO A 238 23.48 -3.10 2.18
N GLN A 239 22.55 -2.31 2.69
CA GLN A 239 22.59 -1.77 4.05
C GLN A 239 21.16 -1.67 4.56
N GLY A 240 20.79 -2.47 5.57
CA GLY A 240 19.48 -2.37 6.23
C GLY A 240 18.80 -3.68 6.64
N SER A 241 19.39 -4.85 6.38
CA SER A 241 18.80 -6.14 6.77
C SER A 241 19.25 -6.62 8.15
N THR A 242 19.07 -5.79 9.19
CA THR A 242 19.36 -6.18 10.59
C THR A 242 18.13 -6.15 11.50
N TYR A 243 17.00 -5.60 11.08
CA TYR A 243 15.82 -5.47 11.96
C TYR A 243 14.80 -6.63 11.85
N LEU A 244 14.78 -7.38 10.76
CA LEU A 244 13.85 -8.51 10.58
C LEU A 244 14.30 -9.83 11.23
N ALA A 245 15.58 -9.93 11.65
CA ALA A 245 16.08 -11.11 12.38
C ALA A 245 15.80 -11.07 13.89
N ALA A 246 15.41 -9.92 14.44
CA ALA A 246 15.17 -9.76 15.89
C ALA A 246 13.77 -10.21 16.35
N LEU A 247 12.80 -10.31 15.44
CA LEU A 247 11.42 -10.70 15.76
C LEU A 247 11.17 -12.21 15.66
N SER A 248 12.08 -12.97 15.05
CA SER A 248 11.96 -14.43 14.89
C SER A 248 12.54 -15.23 16.06
N THR A 249 13.30 -14.62 16.98
CA THR A 249 13.92 -15.30 18.14
C THR A 249 13.15 -15.14 19.46
N LEU A 250 12.04 -14.40 19.48
CA LEU A 250 11.21 -14.21 20.69
C LEU A 250 10.00 -15.15 20.80
N ALA A 251 9.78 -16.04 19.82
CA ALA A 251 8.56 -16.84 19.72
C ALA A 251 8.77 -18.37 19.81
N THR A 252 9.68 -18.85 20.65
CA THR A 252 9.70 -20.26 21.06
C THR A 252 9.42 -20.41 22.55
N PRO A 253 8.30 -21.02 22.97
CA PRO A 253 8.09 -21.40 24.35
C PRO A 253 8.83 -22.70 24.61
N SER A 254 9.85 -22.68 25.48
CA SER A 254 10.40 -23.92 26.05
C SER A 254 9.89 -24.09 27.48
N THR A 255 9.08 -25.12 27.65
CA THR A 255 8.50 -25.60 28.89
C THR A 255 9.59 -26.02 29.87
N ALA A 256 9.37 -25.69 31.14
CA ALA A 256 10.23 -25.97 32.27
C ALA A 256 10.53 -27.46 32.50
N THR A 257 11.73 -27.77 32.99
CA THR A 257 11.92 -28.80 34.03
C THR A 257 13.13 -28.48 34.92
N ARG A 258 12.93 -28.74 36.22
CA ARG A 258 13.83 -28.49 37.37
C ARG A 258 15.13 -29.30 37.31
N GLY A 259 16.19 -28.77 37.94
CA GLY A 259 17.13 -29.62 38.70
C GLY A 259 18.58 -29.13 38.83
N ALA A 260 18.95 -28.74 40.05
CA ALA A 260 20.25 -28.97 40.71
C ALA A 260 21.51 -28.13 40.34
N SER A 261 21.73 -27.08 41.14
CA SER A 261 22.92 -26.70 41.93
C SER A 261 24.34 -27.29 41.66
N ARG A 262 25.34 -26.39 41.83
CA ARG A 262 26.82 -26.54 41.98
C ARG A 262 27.62 -26.63 40.67
N GLY A 263 28.72 -25.92 40.44
CA GLY A 263 29.51 -24.98 41.24
C GLY A 263 30.70 -24.44 40.41
N LEU A 264 31.35 -23.41 40.97
CA LEU A 264 32.68 -22.80 40.70
C LEU A 264 33.59 -23.37 39.60
N GLY A 265 34.23 -22.45 38.85
CA GLY A 265 35.58 -22.68 38.28
C GLY A 265 35.98 -21.78 37.11
N LEU A 266 36.57 -20.60 37.40
CA LEU A 266 37.73 -20.08 36.66
C LEU A 266 38.93 -21.05 36.83
N PRO A 267 40.10 -20.87 36.19
CA PRO A 267 40.49 -20.02 35.06
C PRO A 267 41.30 -20.78 33.98
N SER A 268 41.66 -20.10 32.89
CA SER A 268 43.03 -19.97 32.34
C SER A 268 43.00 -18.91 31.24
#